data_AF-Q5B4C3-F1
#
_entry.id   AF-Q5B4C3-F1
#
_cell.length_a   1.000
_cell.length_b   1.000
_cell.length_c   1.000
_cell.angle_alpha   90.00
_cell.angle_beta   90.00
_cell.angle_gamma   90.00
#
_symmetry.space_group_name_H-M   'P 1'
#
loop_
_entity.id
_entity.type
_entity.pdbx_description
1 polymer ?
#
loop_
_entity_poly.entity_id
_entity_poly.type
_entity_poly.pdbx_seq_one_letter_code
_entity_poly.pdbx_strand_id
1 'polypeptide(L)'
;MEGRPISSRDSTMHKPRGRSKTVREKWIVDPLIRKLTGTFIDKATSKYYGETKHTYTSEAILSIAMTFDICPGVKAQRLHRDDQNFHVDHEDQTKSGYRVGSDVMMSFMVPGVKTTFENGATLAIPGSHFWEFDRAPKLVKLSVPR
;
A
#
# COMPACT_ATOMS: atom_id res chain seq x y z
N MET A 1 3.93 36.36 -8.69
CA MET A 1 4.38 34.98 -8.96
C MET A 1 3.25 34.27 -9.69
N GLU A 2 3.23 34.37 -11.02
CA GLU A 2 2.30 33.62 -11.86
C GLU A 2 2.68 32.15 -11.83
N GLY A 3 1.76 31.31 -11.36
CA GLY A 3 1.88 29.87 -11.45
C GLY A 3 1.89 29.47 -12.92
N ARG A 4 2.91 28.71 -13.34
CA ARG A 4 2.95 28.13 -14.68
C ARG A 4 1.70 27.28 -14.91
N PRO A 5 1.11 27.28 -16.12
CA PRO A 5 0.04 26.36 -16.45
C PRO A 5 0.58 24.93 -16.38
N ILE A 6 -0.12 24.06 -15.63
CA ILE A 6 0.13 22.61 -15.61
C ILE A 6 -0.10 22.11 -17.04
N SER A 7 0.92 21.53 -17.65
CA SER A 7 0.83 20.99 -19.01
C SER A 7 -0.07 19.76 -19.00
N SER A 8 -0.82 19.54 -20.08
CA SER A 8 -1.85 18.49 -20.25
C SER A 8 -1.31 17.05 -20.33
N ARG A 9 -0.17 16.75 -19.70
CA ARG A 9 0.48 15.44 -19.74
C ARG A 9 0.93 14.90 -18.39
N ASP A 10 0.75 15.67 -17.32
CA ASP A 10 1.32 15.33 -16.02
C ASP A 10 0.26 14.74 -15.09
N SER A 11 0.47 13.48 -14.68
CA SER A 11 -0.30 12.88 -13.59
C SER A 11 -0.09 13.69 -12.32
N THR A 12 -1.17 14.06 -11.64
CA THR A 12 -1.07 14.88 -10.41
C THR A 12 -1.23 14.02 -9.17
N MET A 13 -0.51 14.41 -8.12
CA MET A 13 -0.54 13.75 -6.81
C MET A 13 -1.03 14.74 -5.76
N HIS A 14 -2.11 14.36 -5.07
CA HIS A 14 -2.72 15.19 -4.04
C HIS A 14 -2.65 14.50 -2.67
N LYS A 15 -2.63 15.29 -1.58
CA LYS A 15 -2.70 14.79 -0.19
C LYS A 15 -4.14 14.89 0.34
N PRO A 16 -4.99 13.86 0.14
CA PRO A 16 -6.41 13.92 0.48
C PRO A 16 -6.69 14.07 1.97
N ARG A 17 -5.85 13.52 2.88
CA ARG A 17 -6.09 13.61 4.33
C ARG A 17 -6.23 15.08 4.79
N GLY A 18 -5.37 15.98 4.31
CA GLY A 18 -5.45 17.39 4.70
C GLY A 18 -6.64 18.14 4.09
N ARG A 19 -7.17 17.67 2.96
CA ARG A 19 -8.08 18.45 2.10
C ARG A 19 -9.50 17.90 1.99
N SER A 20 -9.73 16.62 2.26
CA SER A 20 -11.04 15.98 2.16
C SER A 20 -11.59 15.59 3.52
N LYS A 21 -12.74 16.18 3.88
CA LYS A 21 -13.48 15.85 5.10
C LYS A 21 -13.92 14.39 5.10
N THR A 22 -14.44 13.90 3.98
CA THR A 22 -14.87 12.50 3.81
C THR A 22 -13.74 11.52 4.09
N VAL A 23 -12.55 11.77 3.54
CA VAL A 23 -11.41 10.86 3.75
C VAL A 23 -11.00 10.83 5.23
N ARG A 24 -10.93 11.99 5.89
CA ARG A 24 -10.57 12.06 7.31
C ARG A 24 -11.58 11.42 8.24
N GLU A 25 -12.85 11.74 8.04
CA GLU A 25 -13.89 11.50 9.05
C GLU A 25 -14.73 10.27 8.75
N LYS A 26 -14.56 9.66 7.57
CA LYS A 26 -15.31 8.46 7.17
C LYS A 26 -14.38 7.33 6.79
N TRP A 27 -13.47 7.56 5.85
CA TRP A 27 -12.70 6.45 5.28
C TRP A 27 -11.61 5.97 6.22
N ILE A 28 -10.71 6.85 6.66
CA ILE A 28 -9.54 6.44 7.48
C ILE A 28 -9.95 5.89 8.84
N VAL A 29 -11.09 6.33 9.36
CA VAL A 29 -11.64 5.93 10.66
C VAL A 29 -12.68 4.80 10.53
N ASP A 30 -12.82 4.21 9.35
CA ASP A 30 -13.78 3.14 9.12
C ASP A 30 -13.48 1.92 10.02
N PRO A 31 -14.47 1.34 10.72
CA PRO A 31 -14.26 0.20 11.60
C PRO A 31 -13.67 -1.03 10.91
N LEU A 32 -13.97 -1.26 9.63
CA LEU A 32 -13.38 -2.36 8.86
C LEU A 32 -11.89 -2.10 8.61
N ILE A 33 -11.50 -0.86 8.28
CA ILE A 33 -10.09 -0.49 8.14
C ILE A 33 -9.37 -0.73 9.47
N ARG A 34 -9.92 -0.25 10.60
CA ARG A 34 -9.32 -0.47 11.93
C ARG A 34 -9.18 -1.95 12.27
N LYS A 35 -10.19 -2.77 11.95
CA LYS A 35 -10.16 -4.23 12.20
C LYS A 35 -9.08 -4.91 11.38
N LEU A 36 -8.97 -4.58 10.09
CA LEU A 36 -7.97 -5.15 9.19
C LEU A 36 -6.56 -4.75 9.62
N THR A 37 -6.31 -3.46 9.84
CA THR A 37 -4.99 -3.00 10.30
C THR A 37 -4.66 -3.55 11.69
N GLY A 38 -5.64 -3.69 12.57
CA GLY A 38 -5.48 -4.33 13.87
C GLY A 38 -5.11 -5.80 13.82
N THR A 39 -5.54 -6.51 12.78
CA THR A 39 -5.23 -7.93 12.59
C THR A 39 -3.85 -8.12 11.97
N PHE A 40 -3.50 -7.32 10.97
CA PHE A 40 -2.33 -7.56 10.14
C PHE A 40 -1.11 -6.70 10.47
N ILE A 41 -1.30 -5.51 11.05
CA ILE A 41 -0.25 -4.47 11.18
C ILE A 41 0.05 -4.11 12.64
N ASP A 42 -0.93 -4.13 13.54
CA ASP A 42 -0.68 -3.88 14.96
C ASP A 42 0.38 -4.86 15.48
N LYS A 43 1.38 -4.35 16.21
CA LYS A 43 2.55 -5.13 16.62
C LYS A 43 2.80 -5.00 18.11
N ALA A 44 2.72 -6.14 18.80
CA ALA A 44 3.16 -6.26 20.19
C ALA A 44 4.63 -6.68 20.23
N THR A 45 5.45 -5.93 20.97
CA THR A 45 6.86 -6.29 21.21
C THR A 45 7.15 -6.23 22.69
N SER A 46 7.91 -7.20 23.19
CA SER A 46 8.40 -7.19 24.56
C SER A 46 9.84 -6.69 24.60
N LYS A 47 10.12 -5.79 25.54
CA LYS A 47 11.46 -5.25 25.79
C LYS A 47 11.71 -5.22 27.30
N TYR A 48 12.97 -5.38 27.69
CA TYR A 48 13.37 -5.20 29.08
C TYR A 48 13.60 -3.71 29.36
N TYR A 49 13.10 -3.24 30.49
CA TYR A 49 13.45 -1.95 31.07
C TYR A 49 14.05 -2.23 32.45
N GLY A 50 15.38 -2.17 32.53
CA GLY A 50 16.12 -2.81 33.63
C GLY A 50 15.92 -4.33 33.61
N GLU A 51 15.57 -4.90 34.75
CA GLU A 51 15.30 -6.35 34.90
C GLU A 51 13.83 -6.72 34.61
N THR A 52 12.96 -5.73 34.42
CA THR A 52 11.53 -5.97 34.21
C THR A 52 11.22 -6.07 32.72
N LYS A 53 10.54 -7.15 32.33
CA LYS A 53 10.04 -7.33 30.96
C LYS A 53 8.70 -6.61 30.80
N HIS A 54 8.64 -5.68 29.87
CA HIS A 54 7.43 -4.95 29.51
C HIS A 54 7.00 -5.32 28.08
N THR A 55 5.70 -5.37 27.83
CA THR A 55 5.13 -5.57 26.50
C THR A 55 4.38 -4.31 26.08
N TYR A 56 4.68 -3.83 24.88
CA TYR A 56 4.06 -2.66 24.29
C TYR A 56 3.44 -3.03 22.95
N THR A 57 2.24 -2.53 22.71
CA THR A 57 1.56 -2.67 21.42
C THR A 57 1.63 -1.35 20.69
N SER A 58 2.19 -1.36 19.48
CA SER A 58 2.05 -0.27 18.54
C SER A 58 0.84 -0.55 17.66
N GLU A 59 -0.14 0.33 17.68
CA GLU A 59 -1.24 0.29 16.71
C GLU A 59 -0.76 0.81 15.34
N ALA A 60 -1.44 0.36 14.29
CA ALA A 60 -1.19 0.80 12.93
C ALA A 60 -1.45 2.30 12.79
N ILE A 61 -0.45 3.00 12.26
CA ILE A 61 -0.53 4.43 11.97
C ILE A 61 -0.66 4.65 10.47
N LEU A 62 -1.41 5.68 10.08
CA LEU A 62 -1.51 6.04 8.67
C LEU A 62 -0.22 6.73 8.22
N SER A 63 0.64 5.98 7.51
CA SER A 63 1.90 6.46 6.95
C SER A 63 1.69 7.50 5.86
N ILE A 64 0.87 7.17 4.85
CA ILE A 64 0.65 8.02 3.68
C ILE A 64 -0.81 7.96 3.22
N ALA A 65 -1.28 9.05 2.62
CA ALA A 65 -2.56 9.11 1.95
C ALA A 65 -2.41 9.97 0.70
N MET A 66 -2.68 9.40 -0.46
CA MET A 66 -2.46 10.01 -1.77
C MET A 66 -3.67 9.80 -2.68
N THR A 67 -3.89 10.76 -3.57
CA THR A 67 -4.78 10.61 -4.72
C THR A 67 -3.96 10.76 -5.97
N PHE A 68 -4.13 9.82 -6.89
CA PHE A 68 -3.50 9.83 -8.21
C PHE A 68 -4.54 10.16 -9.26
N ASP A 69 -4.24 11.15 -10.10
CA ASP A 69 -4.95 11.40 -11.34
C ASP A 69 -4.03 11.00 -12.50
N ILE A 70 -4.36 9.89 -13.17
CA ILE A 70 -3.53 9.30 -14.23
C ILE A 70 -4.14 9.67 -15.58
N CYS A 71 -3.47 10.59 -16.28
CA CYS A 71 -3.92 11.04 -17.59
C CYS A 71 -3.73 9.96 -18.68
N PRO A 72 -4.50 10.02 -19.78
CA PRO A 72 -4.31 9.13 -20.91
C PRO A 72 -2.87 9.16 -21.47
N GLY A 73 -2.34 7.99 -21.82
CA GLY A 73 -1.00 7.85 -22.40
C GLY A 73 0.16 7.83 -21.39
N VAL A 74 -0.11 7.95 -20.09
CA VAL A 74 0.90 7.77 -19.04
C VAL A 74 1.40 6.33 -19.03
N LYS A 75 2.72 6.15 -18.87
CA LYS A 75 3.35 4.83 -18.80
C LYS A 75 3.01 4.14 -17.47
N ALA A 76 2.81 2.82 -17.52
CA ALA A 76 2.64 2.01 -16.34
C ALA A 76 3.85 2.10 -15.41
N GLN A 77 3.60 2.06 -14.09
CA GLN A 77 4.66 1.96 -13.10
C GLN A 77 5.37 0.60 -13.23
N ARG A 78 6.66 0.57 -12.84
CA ARG A 78 7.40 -0.70 -12.72
C ARG A 78 6.80 -1.53 -11.60
N LEU A 79 6.89 -2.86 -11.70
CA LEU A 79 6.50 -3.75 -10.60
C LEU A 79 7.37 -3.47 -9.38
N HIS A 80 6.75 -3.35 -8.21
CA HIS A 80 7.41 -3.06 -6.94
C HIS A 80 6.55 -3.53 -5.76
N ARG A 81 7.10 -3.43 -4.54
CA ARG A 81 6.38 -3.53 -3.27
C ARG A 81 6.38 -2.16 -2.60
N ASP A 82 5.29 -1.79 -1.93
CA ASP A 82 5.10 -0.44 -1.35
C ASP A 82 5.93 -0.19 -0.07
N ASP A 83 6.39 -1.27 0.57
CA ASP A 83 7.06 -1.22 1.87
C ASP A 83 8.57 -1.01 1.81
N GLN A 84 9.12 -0.72 0.62
CA GLN A 84 10.54 -0.43 0.44
C GLN A 84 11.04 0.72 1.34
N ASN A 85 10.18 1.70 1.64
CA ASN A 85 10.51 2.82 2.53
C ASN A 85 10.76 2.40 3.99
N PHE A 86 10.35 1.19 4.37
CA PHE A 86 10.54 0.64 5.71
C PHE A 86 11.72 -0.32 5.80
N HIS A 87 12.45 -0.51 4.69
CA HIS A 87 13.64 -1.37 4.63
C HIS A 87 13.38 -2.79 5.18
N VAL A 88 12.23 -3.36 4.83
CA VAL A 88 11.85 -4.70 5.31
C VAL A 88 12.36 -5.77 4.37
N ASP A 89 13.05 -6.74 4.95
CA ASP A 89 13.37 -8.00 4.28
C ASP A 89 12.23 -9.00 4.50
N HIS A 90 11.73 -9.55 3.39
CA HIS A 90 10.70 -10.58 3.39
C HIS A 90 11.33 -11.96 3.36
N GLU A 91 10.88 -12.83 4.26
CA GLU A 91 11.22 -14.25 4.27
C GLU A 91 10.35 -15.02 3.26
N ASP A 92 10.90 -16.09 2.69
CA ASP A 92 10.13 -17.02 1.86
C ASP A 92 9.07 -17.73 2.73
N GLN A 93 7.81 -17.53 2.35
CA GLN A 93 6.63 -18.12 2.99
C GLN A 93 5.88 -19.08 2.05
N THR A 94 6.43 -19.42 0.88
CA THR A 94 5.76 -20.27 -0.12
C THR A 94 5.46 -21.68 0.40
N LYS A 95 6.25 -22.18 1.36
CA LYS A 95 6.06 -23.51 1.99
C LYS A 95 5.40 -23.45 3.36
N SER A 96 5.69 -22.42 4.15
CA SER A 96 5.18 -22.27 5.52
C SER A 96 3.78 -21.66 5.57
N GLY A 97 3.34 -21.00 4.49
CA GLY A 97 2.10 -20.24 4.46
C GLY A 97 2.23 -18.88 5.15
N TYR A 98 1.16 -18.11 5.08
CA TYR A 98 1.13 -16.74 5.59
C TYR A 98 1.31 -16.70 7.12
N ARG A 99 2.21 -15.85 7.59
CA ARG A 99 2.43 -15.55 9.01
C ARG A 99 1.94 -14.14 9.34
N VAL A 100 0.88 -14.05 10.15
CA VAL A 100 0.41 -12.76 10.69
C VAL A 100 1.57 -12.01 11.35
N GLY A 101 1.71 -10.73 11.01
CA GLY A 101 2.80 -9.87 11.46
C GLY A 101 4.08 -9.95 10.61
N SER A 102 4.07 -10.67 9.48
CA SER A 102 5.13 -10.54 8.46
C SER A 102 5.04 -9.26 7.64
N ASP A 103 3.87 -8.62 7.59
CA ASP A 103 3.66 -7.36 6.90
C ASP A 103 3.97 -6.17 7.82
N VAL A 104 4.46 -5.07 7.23
CA VAL A 104 4.64 -3.79 7.93
C VAL A 104 3.73 -2.68 7.44
N MET A 105 3.02 -2.93 6.34
CA MET A 105 2.10 -1.98 5.71
C MET A 105 0.90 -2.73 5.15
N MET A 106 -0.26 -2.07 5.21
CA MET A 106 -1.45 -2.43 4.44
C MET A 106 -1.97 -1.18 3.71
N SER A 107 -2.10 -1.26 2.39
CA SER A 107 -2.60 -0.19 1.53
C SER A 107 -4.05 -0.43 1.13
N PHE A 108 -4.88 0.61 1.19
CA PHE A 108 -6.26 0.58 0.69
C PHE A 108 -6.35 1.45 -0.57
N MET A 109 -6.54 0.80 -1.73
CA MET A 109 -6.71 1.49 -3.00
C MET A 109 -8.19 1.64 -3.32
N VAL A 110 -8.69 2.88 -3.26
CA VAL A 110 -10.09 3.20 -3.56
C VAL A 110 -10.16 3.87 -4.94
N PRO A 111 -10.82 3.27 -5.93
CA PRO A 111 -10.90 3.86 -7.27
C PRO A 111 -11.79 5.11 -7.24
N GLY A 112 -11.26 6.24 -7.74
CA GLY A 112 -12.02 7.48 -7.92
C GLY A 112 -12.88 7.51 -9.18
N VAL A 113 -12.57 6.63 -10.13
CA VAL A 113 -13.29 6.43 -11.40
C VAL A 113 -13.37 4.93 -11.70
N LYS A 114 -14.23 4.51 -12.63
CA LYS A 114 -14.26 3.11 -13.09
C LYS A 114 -12.88 2.68 -13.58
N THR A 115 -12.27 1.69 -12.95
CA THR A 115 -10.98 1.13 -13.36
C THR A 115 -11.21 0.04 -14.42
N THR A 116 -10.45 0.11 -15.51
CA THR A 116 -10.47 -0.85 -16.61
C THR A 116 -9.05 -1.18 -17.04
N PHE A 117 -8.87 -2.24 -17.82
CA PHE A 117 -7.55 -2.57 -18.36
C PHE A 117 -7.01 -1.42 -19.22
N GLU A 118 -7.88 -0.83 -20.05
CA GLU A 118 -7.54 0.22 -21.02
C GLU A 118 -7.12 1.54 -20.35
N ASN A 119 -7.71 1.88 -19.19
CA ASN A 119 -7.36 3.10 -18.46
C ASN A 119 -6.28 2.89 -17.39
N GLY A 120 -5.62 1.72 -17.40
CA GLY A 120 -4.47 1.46 -16.56
C GLY A 120 -4.81 1.06 -15.13
N ALA A 121 -5.84 0.23 -14.94
CA ALA A 121 -6.10 -0.40 -13.64
C ALA A 121 -4.83 -1.01 -13.04
N THR A 122 -4.65 -0.85 -11.73
CA THR A 122 -3.50 -1.38 -11.00
C THR A 122 -3.40 -2.90 -11.21
N LEU A 123 -2.21 -3.35 -11.60
CA LEU A 123 -1.91 -4.77 -11.73
C LEU A 123 -1.31 -5.28 -10.42
N ALA A 124 -1.83 -6.40 -9.93
CA ALA A 124 -1.27 -7.13 -8.80
C ALA A 124 -0.79 -8.52 -9.24
N ILE A 125 0.18 -9.07 -8.52
CA ILE A 125 0.58 -10.47 -8.68
C ILE A 125 0.14 -11.24 -7.42
N PRO A 126 -1.03 -11.90 -7.45
CA PRO A 126 -1.48 -12.70 -6.31
C PRO A 126 -0.43 -13.75 -5.91
N GLY A 127 -0.28 -13.96 -4.60
CA GLY A 127 0.74 -14.86 -4.04
C GLY A 127 2.15 -14.28 -3.96
N SER A 128 2.41 -13.08 -4.49
CA SER A 128 3.75 -12.46 -4.38
C SER A 128 4.14 -12.08 -2.95
N HIS A 129 3.18 -11.99 -2.04
CA HIS A 129 3.40 -11.77 -0.60
C HIS A 129 4.07 -12.97 0.10
N PHE A 130 4.18 -14.13 -0.57
CA PHE A 130 4.93 -15.28 -0.07
C PHE A 130 6.39 -15.31 -0.47
N TRP A 131 6.80 -14.47 -1.42
CA TRP A 131 8.16 -14.55 -1.98
C TRP A 131 9.16 -13.83 -1.11
N GLU A 132 10.39 -14.37 -1.02
CA GLU A 132 11.51 -13.67 -0.41
C GLU A 132 11.82 -12.31 -1.08
N PHE A 133 12.62 -11.50 -0.39
CA PHE A 133 13.03 -10.19 -0.87
C PHE A 133 13.88 -10.25 -2.15
N ASP A 134 14.82 -11.19 -2.24
CA ASP A 134 15.76 -11.35 -3.37
C ASP A 134 15.14 -12.09 -4.57
N ARG A 135 13.91 -11.72 -4.93
CA ARG A 135 13.19 -12.27 -6.07
C ARG A 135 12.60 -11.16 -6.92
N ALA A 136 13.14 -11.00 -8.13
CA ALA A 136 12.63 -10.03 -9.09
C ALA A 136 11.19 -10.38 -9.54
N PRO A 137 10.23 -9.44 -9.46
CA PRO A 137 8.88 -9.67 -9.97
C PRO A 137 8.91 -9.68 -11.50
N LYS A 138 8.19 -10.63 -12.10
CA LYS A 138 8.09 -10.76 -13.56
C LYS A 138 6.68 -10.42 -14.01
N LEU A 139 6.57 -9.68 -15.11
CA LEU A 139 5.29 -9.50 -15.79
C LEU A 139 4.83 -10.87 -16.32
N VAL A 140 3.73 -11.36 -15.78
CA VAL A 140 3.04 -12.50 -16.39
C VAL A 140 2.26 -11.93 -17.58
N LYS A 141 2.43 -12.52 -18.76
CA LYS A 141 1.59 -12.15 -19.92
C LYS A 141 0.14 -12.46 -19.55
N LEU A 142 -0.65 -11.43 -19.29
CA LEU A 142 -2.09 -11.56 -19.22
C LEU A 142 -2.56 -11.89 -20.64
N SER A 143 -2.98 -13.14 -20.87
CA SER A 143 -3.77 -13.47 -22.04
C SER A 143 -5.14 -12.83 -21.84
N VAL A 144 -5.35 -11.66 -22.42
CA VAL A 144 -6.69 -11.06 -22.48
C VAL A 144 -7.52 -11.97 -23.39
N PRO A 145 -8.61 -12.60 -22.91
CA PRO A 145 -9.56 -13.24 -23.82
C PRO A 145 -10.05 -12.15 -24.77
N ARG A 146 -9.84 -12.35 -26.07
CA ARG A 146 -10.44 -11.49 -27.10
C ARG A 146 -11.96 -11.63 -27.09
#